data_AF-A0A354FC77-F1
#
_entry.id   AF-A0A354FC77-F1
#
_cell.length_a   1.000
_cell.length_b   1.000
_cell.length_c   1.000
_cell.angle_alpha   90.00
_cell.angle_beta   90.00
_cell.angle_gamma   90.00
#
_symmetry.space_group_name_H-M   'P 1'
#
loop_
_entity.id
_entity.type
_entity.pdbx_description
1 polymer ?
#
loop_
_entity_poly.entity_id
_entity_poly.type
_entity_poly.pdbx_seq_one_letter_code
_entity_poly.pdbx_strand_id
1 'polypeptide(L)'
;MKKRETYAIVGLAVLFGLAAVWGGFQLKERRVAEAQLVNKYNGAFYESLQRTKNVEALLSKGLASGSTDNMDNLFADLWYNANTAQSSLHQLPMSHQVVAQTSKFLTQGGDYAYAITKRDQGKKLTERDRQTMSELYKKSQDLNRELGGVQRMAAAGSFSWTEVRQGLNRNLSQGQLSGADDSFRRVDSQMQEVPVLIYDGPFSDHLERAKPRGVTGKNVTAEKARNNARDFIDFKGAEVSKVNNGRDADGRIPAYSFEFQTGDNTRDIITAHVTKKGGHMVFYT
;
A
#
# COMPACT_ATOMS: atom_id res chain seq x y z
N MET A 1 35.78 -10.28 59.47
CA MET A 1 34.65 -10.45 58.53
C MET A 1 33.90 -9.15 58.26
N LYS A 2 33.50 -8.37 59.27
CA LYS A 2 32.70 -7.12 59.12
C LYS A 2 33.20 -6.10 58.07
N LYS A 3 34.52 -5.82 58.00
CA LYS A 3 35.04 -4.82 57.04
C LYS A 3 34.81 -5.22 55.58
N ARG A 4 34.93 -6.51 55.24
CA ARG A 4 34.77 -7.01 53.85
C ARG A 4 33.31 -6.93 53.39
N GLU A 5 32.38 -7.16 54.30
CA GLU A 5 30.94 -6.99 54.06
C GLU A 5 30.57 -5.52 53.87
N THR A 6 31.15 -4.60 54.65
CA THR A 6 30.94 -3.16 54.47
C THR A 6 31.42 -2.68 53.09
N TYR A 7 32.61 -3.10 52.63
CA TYR A 7 33.08 -2.75 51.28
C TYR A 7 32.21 -3.32 50.17
N ALA A 8 31.68 -4.54 50.35
CA ALA A 8 30.76 -5.15 49.39
C ALA A 8 29.43 -4.39 49.30
N ILE A 9 28.86 -3.98 50.43
CA ILE A 9 27.61 -3.19 50.48
C ILE A 9 27.81 -1.82 49.84
N VAL A 10 28.91 -1.13 50.16
CA VAL A 10 29.24 0.17 49.56
C VAL A 10 29.45 0.05 48.06
N GLY A 11 30.18 -0.98 47.60
CA GLY A 11 30.37 -1.24 46.18
C GLY A 11 29.06 -1.49 45.44
N LEU A 12 28.14 -2.26 46.04
CA LEU A 12 26.83 -2.54 45.47
C LEU A 12 25.94 -1.29 45.41
N ALA A 13 25.99 -0.44 46.44
CA ALA A 13 25.27 0.83 46.47
C ALA A 13 25.78 1.80 45.39
N VAL A 14 27.08 1.86 45.15
CA VAL A 14 27.68 2.65 44.07
C VAL A 14 27.24 2.13 42.70
N LEU A 15 27.30 0.80 42.48
CA LEU A 15 26.84 0.19 41.23
C LEU A 15 25.35 0.46 40.98
N PHE A 16 24.51 0.37 42.02
CA PHE A 16 23.09 0.68 41.92
C PHE A 16 22.86 2.17 41.59
N GLY A 17 23.61 3.07 42.22
CA GLY A 17 23.56 4.50 41.92
C GLY A 17 23.94 4.81 40.46
N LEU A 18 25.01 4.18 39.96
CA LEU A 18 25.42 4.30 38.55
C LEU A 18 24.36 3.75 37.59
N ALA A 19 23.76 2.59 37.92
CA ALA A 19 22.68 2.02 37.13
C ALA A 19 21.41 2.89 37.11
N ALA A 20 21.06 3.51 38.24
CA ALA A 20 19.92 4.43 38.33
C ALA A 20 20.14 5.70 37.50
N VAL A 21 21.35 6.28 37.57
CA VAL A 21 21.73 7.44 36.75
C VAL A 21 21.70 7.09 35.26
N TRP A 22 22.28 5.96 34.87
CA TRP A 22 22.24 5.49 33.48
C TRP A 22 20.81 5.22 33.01
N GLY A 23 19.99 4.56 33.83
CA GLY A 23 18.58 4.35 33.54
C GLY A 23 17.82 5.68 33.31
N GLY A 24 18.13 6.70 34.11
CA GLY A 24 17.60 8.06 33.92
C GLY A 24 18.01 8.67 32.57
N PHE A 25 19.29 8.58 32.20
CA PHE A 25 19.77 9.03 30.90
C PHE A 25 19.09 8.29 29.74
N GLN A 26 18.99 6.97 29.84
CA GLN A 26 18.36 6.14 28.81
C GLN A 26 16.88 6.49 28.60
N LEU A 27 16.14 6.77 29.67
CA LEU A 27 14.74 7.20 29.58
C LEU A 27 14.61 8.57 28.91
N LYS A 28 15.54 9.49 29.20
CA LYS A 28 15.56 10.82 28.57
C LYS A 28 15.84 10.72 27.07
N GLU A 29 16.87 9.98 26.68
CA GLU A 29 17.22 9.76 25.28
C GLU A 29 16.08 9.10 24.50
N ARG A 30 15.42 8.10 25.10
CA ARG A 30 14.24 7.46 24.51
C ARG A 30 13.11 8.47 24.25
N ARG A 31 12.80 9.35 25.21
CA ARG A 31 11.75 10.38 25.03
C ARG A 31 12.11 11.36 23.92
N VAL A 32 13.37 11.77 23.83
CA VAL A 32 13.85 12.66 22.75
C VAL A 32 13.71 11.97 21.39
N ALA A 33 14.14 10.71 21.27
CA ALA A 33 14.01 9.93 20.04
C ALA A 33 12.53 9.72 19.64
N GLU A 34 11.65 9.41 20.61
CA GLU A 34 10.21 9.30 20.37
C GLU A 34 9.61 10.62 19.86
N ALA A 35 9.97 11.76 20.48
CA ALA A 35 9.51 13.07 20.04
C ALA A 35 10.00 13.42 18.63
N GLN A 36 11.27 13.13 18.29
CA GLN A 36 11.81 13.34 16.95
C GLN A 36 11.07 12.50 15.89
N LEU A 37 10.74 11.24 16.21
CA LEU A 37 9.96 10.38 15.31
C LEU A 37 8.55 10.92 15.10
N VAL A 38 7.86 11.35 16.17
CA VAL A 38 6.54 11.97 16.07
C VAL A 38 6.59 13.22 15.20
N ASN A 39 7.62 14.06 15.37
CA ASN A 39 7.80 15.25 14.54
C ASN A 39 8.04 14.90 13.06
N LYS A 40 8.79 13.83 12.78
CA LYS A 40 8.96 13.34 11.41
C LYS A 40 7.62 12.91 10.80
N TYR A 41 6.80 12.16 11.53
CA TYR A 41 5.48 11.74 11.05
C TYR A 41 4.52 12.93 10.87
N ASN A 42 4.54 13.91 11.77
CA ASN A 42 3.82 15.17 11.59
C ASN A 42 4.26 15.87 10.31
N GLY A 43 5.57 16.04 10.09
CA GLY A 43 6.11 16.65 8.88
C GLY A 43 5.65 15.94 7.61
N ALA A 44 5.77 14.61 7.58
CA ALA A 44 5.30 13.79 6.46
C ALA A 44 3.80 13.92 6.20
N PHE A 45 2.98 13.94 7.26
CA PHE A 45 1.54 14.11 7.13
C PHE A 45 1.17 15.48 6.56
N TYR A 46 1.74 16.55 7.10
CA TYR A 46 1.46 17.91 6.64
C TYR A 46 1.99 18.15 5.22
N GLU A 47 3.13 17.58 4.86
CA GLU A 47 3.63 17.61 3.48
C GLU A 47 2.65 16.90 2.55
N SER A 48 2.20 15.69 2.89
CA SER A 48 1.21 14.95 2.11
C SER A 48 -0.10 15.73 1.93
N LEU A 49 -0.62 16.32 3.01
CA LEU A 49 -1.82 17.15 2.99
C LEU A 49 -1.64 18.38 2.11
N GLN A 50 -0.54 19.12 2.27
CA GLN A 50 -0.30 20.35 1.51
C GLN A 50 -0.13 20.05 0.01
N ARG A 51 0.59 18.98 -0.33
CA ARG A 51 0.77 18.54 -1.71
C ARG A 51 -0.54 18.09 -2.36
N THR A 52 -1.43 17.44 -1.59
CA THR A 52 -2.75 17.06 -2.08
C THR A 52 -3.66 18.27 -2.32
N LYS A 53 -3.55 19.32 -1.49
CA LYS A 53 -4.21 20.62 -1.77
C LYS A 53 -3.69 21.27 -3.05
N ASN A 54 -2.38 21.17 -3.31
CA ASN A 54 -1.80 21.67 -4.55
C ASN A 54 -2.30 20.87 -5.77
N VAL A 55 -2.45 19.55 -5.66
CA VAL A 55 -3.06 18.70 -6.70
C VAL A 55 -4.47 19.19 -7.04
N GLU A 56 -5.33 19.41 -6.03
CA GLU A 56 -6.68 19.97 -6.24
C GLU A 56 -6.62 21.33 -6.96
N ALA A 57 -5.77 22.24 -6.49
CA ALA A 57 -5.65 23.58 -7.04
C ALA A 57 -5.15 23.57 -8.50
N LEU A 58 -4.20 22.71 -8.84
CA LEU A 58 -3.67 22.57 -10.20
C LEU A 58 -4.71 21.97 -11.15
N LEU A 59 -5.46 20.96 -10.71
CA LEU A 59 -6.56 20.39 -11.48
C LEU A 59 -7.67 21.42 -11.73
N SER A 60 -8.04 22.19 -10.71
CA SER A 60 -9.00 23.30 -10.82
C SER A 60 -8.55 24.34 -11.84
N LYS A 61 -7.28 24.79 -11.75
CA LYS A 61 -6.68 25.73 -12.70
C LYS A 61 -6.68 25.18 -14.12
N GLY A 62 -6.34 23.90 -14.30
CA GLY A 62 -6.32 23.27 -15.62
C GLY A 62 -7.71 23.13 -16.25
N LEU A 63 -8.74 22.88 -15.42
CA LEU A 63 -10.14 22.87 -15.88
C LEU A 63 -10.65 24.27 -16.22
N ALA A 64 -10.27 25.29 -15.45
CA ALA A 64 -10.66 26.67 -15.69
C ALA A 64 -9.92 27.32 -16.88
N SER A 65 -8.69 26.89 -17.17
CA SER A 65 -7.89 27.41 -18.27
C SER A 65 -8.34 26.83 -19.62
N GLY A 66 -8.53 27.72 -20.61
CA GLY A 66 -8.66 27.37 -22.03
C GLY A 66 -7.37 27.54 -22.84
N SER A 67 -6.29 28.04 -22.21
CA SER A 67 -5.02 28.35 -22.87
C SER A 67 -4.04 27.18 -22.80
N THR A 68 -3.32 26.97 -23.90
CA THR A 68 -2.24 25.98 -24.06
C THR A 68 -0.89 26.43 -23.54
N ASP A 69 -0.68 27.75 -23.35
CA ASP A 69 0.66 28.35 -23.26
C ASP A 69 1.39 28.07 -21.94
N ASN A 70 0.73 27.46 -20.95
CA ASN A 70 1.32 27.05 -19.68
C ASN A 70 0.88 25.64 -19.24
N MET A 71 0.34 24.86 -20.17
CA MET A 71 -0.23 23.55 -19.86
C MET A 71 0.84 22.58 -19.36
N ASP A 72 2.02 22.58 -19.99
CA ASP A 72 3.13 21.67 -19.65
C ASP A 72 3.66 21.92 -18.23
N ASN A 73 3.82 23.19 -17.84
CA ASN A 73 4.23 23.55 -16.48
C ASN A 73 3.18 23.13 -15.44
N LEU A 74 1.89 23.32 -15.74
CA LEU A 74 0.80 22.90 -14.85
C LEU A 74 0.82 21.39 -14.61
N PHE A 75 1.02 20.59 -15.66
CA PHE A 75 1.09 19.14 -15.51
C PHE A 75 2.41 18.64 -14.91
N ALA A 76 3.54 19.32 -15.15
CA ALA A 76 4.78 19.03 -14.45
C ALA A 76 4.64 19.28 -12.93
N ASP A 77 4.02 20.39 -12.54
CA ASP A 77 3.70 20.69 -11.14
C ASP A 77 2.72 19.67 -10.55
N LEU A 78 1.72 19.25 -11.32
CA LEU A 78 0.75 18.26 -10.88
C LEU A 78 1.43 16.91 -10.62
N TRP A 79 2.30 16.47 -11.54
CA TRP A 79 3.12 15.27 -11.37
C TRP A 79 3.99 15.36 -10.13
N TYR A 80 4.70 16.47 -9.94
CA TYR A 80 5.58 16.66 -8.78
C TYR A 80 4.80 16.62 -7.46
N ASN A 81 3.68 17.35 -7.37
CA ASN A 81 2.90 17.39 -6.14
C ASN A 81 2.23 16.04 -5.83
N ALA A 82 1.71 15.33 -6.83
CA ALA A 82 1.10 14.02 -6.64
C ALA A 82 2.11 12.97 -6.13
N ASN A 83 3.30 12.90 -6.74
CA ASN A 83 4.36 11.98 -6.29
C ASN A 83 4.95 12.37 -4.93
N THR A 84 5.08 13.67 -4.64
CA THR A 84 5.55 14.13 -3.32
C THR A 84 4.52 13.82 -2.23
N ALA A 85 3.22 13.98 -2.53
CA ALA A 85 2.17 13.57 -1.61
C ALA A 85 2.24 12.07 -1.31
N GLN A 86 2.37 11.24 -2.35
CA GLN A 86 2.43 9.78 -2.23
C GLN A 86 3.64 9.32 -1.41
N SER A 87 4.83 9.83 -1.71
CA SER A 87 6.05 9.50 -0.97
C SER A 87 6.02 9.99 0.48
N SER A 88 5.37 11.11 0.77
CA SER A 88 5.18 11.60 2.14
C SER A 88 4.16 10.74 2.90
N LEU A 89 3.07 10.32 2.25
CA LEU A 89 2.09 9.38 2.80
C LEU A 89 2.75 8.06 3.23
N HIS A 90 3.69 7.54 2.43
CA HIS A 90 4.42 6.30 2.73
C HIS A 90 5.41 6.40 3.88
N GLN A 91 5.75 7.60 4.34
CA GLN A 91 6.60 7.79 5.52
C GLN A 91 5.82 7.69 6.83
N LEU A 92 4.49 7.69 6.77
CA LEU A 92 3.63 7.56 7.94
C LEU A 92 3.72 6.14 8.50
N PRO A 93 3.61 5.97 9.84
CA PRO A 93 3.71 4.68 10.48
C PRO A 93 2.39 3.93 10.29
N MET A 94 2.06 3.53 9.06
CA MET A 94 0.83 2.83 8.70
C MET A 94 1.14 1.62 7.83
N SER A 95 0.27 0.61 7.85
CA SER A 95 0.41 -0.50 6.92
C SER A 95 0.05 -0.06 5.51
N HIS A 96 0.71 -0.64 4.50
CA HIS A 96 0.41 -0.35 3.09
C HIS A 96 -1.06 -0.56 2.74
N GLN A 97 -1.73 -1.53 3.37
CA GLN A 97 -3.15 -1.82 3.16
C GLN A 97 -4.07 -0.67 3.58
N VAL A 98 -3.69 0.12 4.60
CA VAL A 98 -4.52 1.22 5.12
C VAL A 98 -4.48 2.45 4.22
N VAL A 99 -3.48 2.58 3.36
CA VAL A 99 -3.29 3.74 2.48
C VAL A 99 -3.20 3.36 0.99
N ALA A 100 -3.56 2.11 0.65
CA ALA A 100 -3.33 1.55 -0.67
C ALA A 100 -4.05 2.35 -1.76
N GLN A 101 -5.32 2.70 -1.53
CA GLN A 101 -6.14 3.40 -2.52
C GLN A 101 -5.77 4.88 -2.61
N THR A 102 -5.44 5.51 -1.49
CA THR A 102 -4.93 6.88 -1.48
C THR A 102 -3.60 6.97 -2.24
N SER A 103 -2.70 6.01 -2.00
CA SER A 103 -1.45 5.90 -2.73
C SER A 103 -1.69 5.66 -4.22
N LYS A 104 -2.63 4.78 -4.58
CA LYS A 104 -3.02 4.51 -5.96
C LYS A 104 -3.55 5.77 -6.65
N PHE A 105 -4.48 6.49 -6.03
CA PHE A 105 -5.02 7.75 -6.55
C PHE A 105 -3.92 8.77 -6.87
N LEU A 106 -3.00 9.01 -5.93
CA LEU A 106 -1.90 9.95 -6.12
C LEU A 106 -0.96 9.51 -7.24
N THR A 107 -0.70 8.20 -7.35
CA THR A 107 0.11 7.63 -8.45
C THR A 107 -0.57 7.89 -9.79
N GLN A 108 -1.85 7.54 -9.92
CA GLN A 108 -2.58 7.71 -11.17
C GLN A 108 -2.72 9.19 -11.57
N GLY A 109 -2.93 10.10 -10.61
CA GLY A 109 -2.94 11.54 -10.87
C GLY A 109 -1.59 12.04 -11.37
N GLY A 110 -0.49 11.55 -10.80
CA GLY A 110 0.86 11.85 -11.24
C GLY A 110 1.13 11.32 -12.65
N ASP A 111 0.88 10.05 -12.90
CA ASP A 111 1.14 9.44 -14.20
C ASP A 111 0.27 10.03 -15.32
N TYR A 112 -0.99 10.36 -15.02
CA TYR A 112 -1.86 11.07 -15.95
C TYR A 112 -1.22 12.41 -16.34
N ALA A 113 -0.76 13.18 -15.36
CA ALA A 113 -0.08 14.44 -15.60
C ALA A 113 1.18 14.25 -16.46
N TYR A 114 1.99 13.25 -16.14
CA TYR A 114 3.17 12.90 -16.94
C TYR A 114 2.81 12.53 -18.38
N ALA A 115 1.77 11.70 -18.58
CA ALA A 115 1.32 11.29 -19.90
C ALA A 115 0.88 12.50 -20.76
N ILE A 116 0.22 13.50 -20.16
CA ILE A 116 -0.12 14.73 -20.86
C ILE A 116 1.13 15.52 -21.25
N THR A 117 2.13 15.67 -20.36
CA THR A 117 3.39 16.37 -20.70
C THR A 117 4.20 15.70 -21.81
N LYS A 118 4.02 14.38 -22.01
CA LYS A 118 4.68 13.61 -23.07
C LYS A 118 3.91 13.62 -24.39
N ARG A 119 2.65 14.06 -24.38
CA ARG A 119 1.86 14.22 -25.59
C ARG A 119 2.34 15.50 -26.31
N ASP A 120 2.59 15.39 -27.61
CA ASP A 120 3.00 16.44 -28.55
C ASP A 120 2.67 17.88 -28.07
N GLN A 121 3.71 18.66 -27.75
CA GLN A 121 3.62 19.97 -27.10
C GLN A 121 2.67 20.91 -27.85
N GLY A 122 1.75 21.56 -27.13
CA GLY A 122 0.81 22.54 -27.71
C GLY A 122 -0.54 22.01 -28.18
N LYS A 123 -0.85 20.71 -27.99
CA LYS A 123 -2.21 20.19 -28.24
C LYS A 123 -3.16 20.58 -27.11
N LYS A 124 -4.34 21.11 -27.48
CA LYS A 124 -5.43 21.37 -26.55
C LYS A 124 -5.88 20.09 -25.85
N LEU A 125 -6.34 20.21 -24.60
CA LEU A 125 -6.99 19.11 -23.89
C LEU A 125 -8.21 18.64 -24.68
N THR A 126 -8.32 17.33 -24.87
CA THR A 126 -9.50 16.69 -25.43
C THR A 126 -10.64 16.71 -24.42
N GLU A 127 -11.88 16.49 -24.86
CA GLU A 127 -13.02 16.38 -23.95
C GLU A 127 -12.82 15.25 -22.93
N ARG A 128 -12.19 14.16 -23.36
CA ARG A 128 -11.83 13.04 -22.48
C ARG A 128 -10.84 13.46 -21.39
N ASP A 129 -9.81 14.22 -21.74
CA ASP A 129 -8.85 14.74 -20.77
C ASP A 129 -9.54 15.65 -19.74
N ARG A 130 -10.45 16.52 -20.20
CA ARG A 130 -11.23 17.39 -19.33
C ARG A 130 -12.14 16.60 -18.39
N GLN A 131 -12.78 15.54 -18.89
CA GLN A 131 -13.57 14.64 -18.05
C GLN A 131 -12.72 13.96 -16.99
N THR A 132 -11.58 13.39 -17.37
CA THR A 132 -10.63 12.76 -16.44
C THR A 132 -10.12 13.74 -15.38
N MET A 133 -9.76 14.97 -15.78
CA MET A 133 -9.36 16.01 -14.83
C MET A 133 -10.48 16.40 -13.87
N SER A 134 -11.73 16.45 -14.34
CA SER A 134 -12.90 16.73 -13.50
C SER A 134 -13.13 15.65 -12.44
N GLU A 135 -12.93 14.38 -12.82
CA GLU A 135 -12.99 13.24 -11.91
C GLU A 135 -11.85 13.27 -10.87
N LEU A 136 -10.61 13.50 -11.32
CA LEU A 136 -9.45 13.68 -10.44
C LEU A 136 -9.66 14.86 -9.48
N TYR A 137 -10.19 15.97 -9.99
CA TYR A 137 -10.47 17.17 -9.19
C TYR A 137 -11.46 16.83 -8.07
N LYS A 138 -12.62 16.28 -8.38
CA LYS A 138 -13.63 15.90 -7.36
C LYS A 138 -13.03 14.96 -6.31
N LYS A 139 -12.26 13.94 -6.73
CA LYS A 139 -11.61 13.02 -5.80
C LYS A 139 -10.54 13.68 -4.95
N SER A 140 -9.79 14.64 -5.48
CA SER A 140 -8.85 15.42 -4.68
C SER A 140 -9.54 16.26 -3.61
N GLN A 141 -10.76 16.77 -3.88
CA GLN A 141 -11.56 17.47 -2.87
C GLN A 141 -11.99 16.52 -1.73
N ASP A 142 -12.45 15.32 -2.08
CA ASP A 142 -12.80 14.29 -1.11
C ASP A 142 -11.60 13.93 -0.23
N LEU A 143 -10.43 13.71 -0.84
CA LEU A 143 -9.20 13.39 -0.12
C LEU A 143 -8.77 14.52 0.81
N ASN A 144 -8.79 15.78 0.34
CA ASN A 144 -8.45 16.95 1.15
C ASN A 144 -9.41 17.14 2.33
N ARG A 145 -10.70 16.81 2.16
CA ARG A 145 -11.68 16.84 3.25
C ARG A 145 -11.37 15.80 4.31
N GLU A 146 -11.06 14.56 3.92
CA GLU A 146 -10.75 13.47 4.85
C GLU A 146 -9.41 13.70 5.58
N LEU A 147 -8.35 14.07 4.86
CA LEU A 147 -7.07 14.44 5.48
C LEU A 147 -7.21 15.68 6.37
N GLY A 148 -8.05 16.64 6.00
CA GLY A 148 -8.41 17.78 6.86
C GLY A 148 -9.14 17.34 8.14
N GLY A 149 -9.90 16.25 8.10
CA GLY A 149 -10.48 15.61 9.29
C GLY A 149 -9.39 15.08 10.23
N VAL A 150 -8.41 14.36 9.68
CA VAL A 150 -7.24 13.88 10.45
C VAL A 150 -6.48 15.05 11.07
N GLN A 151 -6.25 16.14 10.32
CA GLN A 151 -5.61 17.35 10.83
C GLN A 151 -6.37 17.93 12.04
N ARG A 152 -7.71 18.00 11.98
CA ARG A 152 -8.53 18.51 13.09
C ARG A 152 -8.44 17.61 14.33
N MET A 153 -8.42 16.29 14.16
CA MET A 153 -8.25 15.35 15.26
C MET A 153 -6.86 15.46 15.91
N ALA A 154 -5.81 15.60 15.09
CA ALA A 154 -4.46 15.85 15.59
C ALA A 154 -4.37 17.17 16.38
N ALA A 155 -4.98 18.25 15.87
CA ALA A 155 -5.05 19.52 16.57
C ALA A 155 -5.85 19.46 17.88
N ALA A 156 -6.90 18.63 17.94
CA ALA A 156 -7.70 18.39 19.13
C ALA A 156 -7.06 17.43 20.14
N GLY A 157 -5.90 16.85 19.81
CA GLY A 157 -5.21 15.87 20.66
C GLY A 157 -5.86 14.48 20.68
N SER A 158 -6.87 14.22 19.84
CA SER A 158 -7.55 12.93 19.75
C SER A 158 -6.89 11.95 18.75
N PHE A 159 -5.71 12.31 18.24
CA PHE A 159 -4.93 11.50 17.30
C PHE A 159 -3.46 11.47 17.72
N SER A 160 -2.86 10.28 17.78
CA SER A 160 -1.47 10.06 18.21
C SER A 160 -0.72 9.08 17.28
N TRP A 161 0.34 9.55 16.62
CA TRP A 161 1.22 8.69 15.81
C TRP A 161 1.87 7.56 16.62
N THR A 162 2.09 7.79 17.92
CA THR A 162 2.63 6.80 18.83
C THR A 162 1.66 5.63 19.00
N GLU A 163 0.35 5.90 19.07
CA GLU A 163 -0.69 4.88 19.20
C GLU A 163 -0.87 4.10 17.90
N VAL A 164 -0.84 4.76 16.74
CA VAL A 164 -0.86 4.08 15.42
C VAL A 164 0.27 3.05 15.36
N ARG A 165 1.49 3.48 15.68
CA ARG A 165 2.68 2.63 15.63
C ARG A 165 2.59 1.45 16.61
N GLN A 166 2.09 1.69 17.82
CA GLN A 166 1.88 0.61 18.80
C GLN A 166 0.79 -0.36 18.35
N GLY A 167 -0.28 0.14 17.74
CA GLY A 167 -1.35 -0.64 17.13
C GLY A 167 -0.84 -1.57 16.04
N LEU A 168 0.03 -1.11 15.15
CA LEU A 168 0.68 -1.95 14.13
C LEU A 168 1.47 -3.11 14.72
N ASN A 169 2.31 -2.84 15.72
CA ASN A 169 3.11 -3.87 16.38
C ASN A 169 2.23 -4.91 17.08
N ARG A 170 1.10 -4.48 17.69
CA ARG A 170 0.12 -5.39 18.32
C ARG A 170 -0.72 -6.14 17.30
N ASN A 171 -1.08 -5.55 16.16
CA ASN A 171 -1.85 -6.20 15.10
C ASN A 171 -1.09 -7.35 14.43
N LEU A 172 0.23 -7.26 14.33
CA LEU A 172 1.09 -8.39 13.95
C LEU A 172 1.01 -9.57 14.93
N SER A 173 0.47 -9.35 16.14
CA SER A 173 0.43 -10.33 17.23
C SER A 173 -1.00 -10.78 17.63
N GLN A 174 -2.02 -9.92 17.55
CA GLN A 174 -3.34 -10.13 18.18
C GLN A 174 -4.56 -9.53 17.45
N GLY A 175 -4.41 -8.90 16.27
CA GLY A 175 -5.54 -8.47 15.43
C GLY A 175 -6.48 -7.38 15.99
N GLN A 176 -6.08 -6.59 16.98
CA GLN A 176 -6.84 -5.44 17.49
C GLN A 176 -6.26 -4.10 17.01
N LEU A 177 -7.13 -3.25 16.46
CA LEU A 177 -6.79 -1.99 15.78
C LEU A 177 -6.89 -0.77 16.69
N SER A 178 -6.09 0.25 16.37
CA SER A 178 -6.10 1.55 17.06
C SER A 178 -7.06 2.52 16.35
N GLY A 179 -7.67 3.48 17.06
CA GLY A 179 -8.63 4.44 16.48
C GLY A 179 -8.05 5.36 15.40
N ALA A 180 -6.72 5.46 15.33
CA ALA A 180 -6.02 6.21 14.30
C ALA A 180 -5.87 5.41 12.98
N ASP A 181 -5.86 4.07 13.03
CA ASP A 181 -6.00 3.23 11.82
C ASP A 181 -7.36 3.44 11.16
N ASP A 182 -8.43 3.63 11.95
CA ASP A 182 -9.79 3.82 11.44
C ASP A 182 -9.97 5.15 10.70
N SER A 183 -9.22 6.18 11.10
CA SER A 183 -9.25 7.49 10.43
C SER A 183 -8.66 7.41 9.03
N PHE A 184 -7.52 6.76 8.86
CA PHE A 184 -6.92 6.59 7.54
C PHE A 184 -7.63 5.52 6.70
N ARG A 185 -8.23 4.50 7.31
CA ARG A 185 -9.13 3.59 6.59
C ARG A 185 -10.35 4.30 6.02
N ARG A 186 -10.87 5.32 6.71
CA ARG A 186 -11.93 6.17 6.17
C ARG A 186 -11.42 7.01 5.00
N VAL A 187 -10.25 7.63 5.13
CA VAL A 187 -9.59 8.34 4.02
C VAL A 187 -9.47 7.41 2.81
N ASP A 188 -8.95 6.20 3.02
CA ASP A 188 -8.70 5.22 1.97
C ASP A 188 -9.98 4.64 1.36
N SER A 189 -11.02 4.41 2.16
CA SER A 189 -12.30 3.92 1.66
C SER A 189 -12.98 4.92 0.73
N GLN A 190 -12.85 6.22 0.99
CA GLN A 190 -13.34 7.26 0.06
C GLN A 190 -12.60 7.22 -1.30
N MET A 191 -11.38 6.66 -1.32
CA MET A 191 -10.56 6.48 -2.51
C MET A 191 -10.79 5.13 -3.22
N GLN A 192 -11.62 4.22 -2.68
CA GLN A 192 -11.92 2.94 -3.36
C GLN A 192 -12.73 3.12 -4.64
N GLU A 193 -13.56 4.16 -4.71
CA GLU A 193 -14.41 4.46 -5.87
C GLU A 193 -13.72 5.42 -6.86
N VAL A 194 -12.39 5.34 -7.01
CA VAL A 194 -11.71 6.09 -8.07
C VAL A 194 -12.20 5.57 -9.41
N PRO A 195 -12.77 6.42 -10.28
CA PRO A 195 -13.11 6.01 -11.63
C PRO A 195 -11.83 5.55 -12.30
N VAL A 196 -11.92 4.45 -13.02
CA VAL A 196 -10.79 3.92 -13.79
C VAL A 196 -10.24 5.00 -14.69
N LEU A 197 -9.07 5.50 -14.32
CA LEU A 197 -8.30 6.43 -15.12
C LEU A 197 -7.83 5.67 -16.35
N ILE A 198 -8.60 5.75 -17.42
CA ILE A 198 -8.20 5.22 -18.73
C ILE A 198 -7.20 6.21 -19.31
N TYR A 199 -5.92 6.00 -18.99
CA TYR A 199 -4.78 6.68 -19.56
C TYR A 199 -3.71 5.64 -19.91
N ASP A 200 -2.83 5.88 -20.88
CA ASP A 200 -1.91 4.84 -21.41
C ASP A 200 -0.62 4.64 -20.59
N GLY A 201 -0.66 4.79 -19.27
CA GLY A 201 0.51 4.55 -18.41
C GLY A 201 0.47 3.25 -17.62
N PRO A 202 1.61 2.88 -17.02
CA PRO A 202 1.85 1.56 -16.42
C PRO A 202 0.92 1.23 -15.24
N PHE A 203 0.26 2.23 -14.64
CA PHE A 203 -0.66 2.07 -13.50
C PHE A 203 -2.11 2.36 -13.85
N SER A 204 -2.46 2.37 -15.13
CA SER A 204 -3.86 2.54 -15.51
C SER A 204 -4.69 1.30 -15.25
N ASP A 205 -5.88 1.52 -14.71
CA ASP A 205 -6.86 0.46 -14.41
C ASP A 205 -7.38 -0.26 -15.66
N HIS A 206 -7.08 0.22 -16.88
CA HIS A 206 -7.37 -0.54 -18.10
C HIS A 206 -6.47 -1.79 -18.24
N LEU A 207 -5.22 -1.75 -17.74
CA LEU A 207 -4.38 -2.96 -17.64
C LEU A 207 -4.99 -3.94 -16.65
N GLU A 208 -5.43 -3.45 -15.48
CA GLU A 208 -6.07 -4.32 -14.48
C GLU A 208 -7.33 -4.98 -15.05
N ARG A 209 -8.12 -4.28 -15.88
CA ARG A 209 -9.37 -4.80 -16.46
C ARG A 209 -9.24 -5.56 -17.78
N ALA A 210 -8.04 -5.78 -18.29
CA ALA A 210 -7.82 -6.57 -19.49
C ALA A 210 -8.39 -7.99 -19.31
N LYS A 211 -9.31 -8.39 -20.21
CA LYS A 211 -9.78 -9.79 -20.23
C LYS A 211 -8.59 -10.69 -20.58
N PRO A 212 -8.33 -11.77 -19.82
CA PRO A 212 -7.27 -12.71 -20.12
C PRO A 212 -7.50 -13.31 -21.52
N ARG A 213 -6.71 -12.87 -22.52
CA ARG A 213 -6.88 -13.32 -23.91
C ARG A 213 -6.42 -14.75 -24.13
N GLY A 214 -5.53 -15.25 -23.28
CA GLY A 214 -5.00 -16.62 -23.34
C GLY A 214 -5.91 -17.68 -22.71
N VAL A 215 -6.92 -17.29 -21.92
CA VAL A 215 -7.81 -18.23 -21.23
C VAL A 215 -9.06 -18.47 -22.07
N THR A 216 -8.90 -19.29 -23.12
CA THR A 216 -9.94 -19.59 -24.11
C THR A 216 -10.46 -21.01 -23.98
N GLY A 217 -11.61 -21.31 -24.60
CA GLY A 217 -12.24 -22.63 -24.57
C GLY A 217 -13.43 -22.74 -23.60
N LYS A 218 -13.98 -23.96 -23.49
CA LYS A 218 -15.11 -24.30 -22.60
C LYS A 218 -14.63 -24.46 -21.15
N ASN A 219 -15.54 -24.35 -20.19
CA ASN A 219 -15.23 -24.68 -18.81
C ASN A 219 -14.85 -26.16 -18.69
N VAL A 220 -13.85 -26.45 -17.86
CA VAL A 220 -13.39 -27.81 -17.56
C VAL A 220 -13.82 -28.20 -16.15
N THR A 221 -13.98 -29.50 -15.89
CA THR A 221 -14.20 -30.03 -14.54
C THR A 221 -12.91 -30.01 -13.73
N ALA A 222 -13.01 -30.07 -12.41
CA ALA A 222 -11.85 -30.17 -11.52
C ALA A 222 -10.97 -31.40 -11.86
N GLU A 223 -11.59 -32.54 -12.18
CA GLU A 223 -10.86 -33.75 -12.60
C GLU A 223 -10.06 -33.54 -13.88
N LYS A 224 -10.67 -32.92 -14.90
CA LYS A 224 -9.98 -32.61 -16.15
C LYS A 224 -8.85 -31.61 -15.93
N ALA A 225 -9.07 -30.60 -15.09
CA ALA A 225 -8.05 -29.64 -14.71
C ALA A 225 -6.87 -30.30 -13.97
N ARG A 226 -7.16 -31.25 -13.05
CA ARG A 226 -6.13 -32.03 -12.35
C ARG A 226 -5.27 -32.84 -13.31
N ASN A 227 -5.88 -33.49 -14.30
CA ASN A 227 -5.14 -34.23 -15.33
C ASN A 227 -4.27 -33.29 -16.16
N ASN A 228 -4.81 -32.14 -16.58
CA ASN A 228 -4.01 -31.14 -17.30
C ASN A 228 -2.80 -30.65 -16.49
N ALA A 229 -2.93 -30.43 -15.18
CA ALA A 229 -1.80 -30.10 -14.32
C ALA A 229 -0.77 -31.24 -14.27
N ARG A 230 -1.23 -32.49 -14.08
CA ARG A 230 -0.37 -33.66 -14.01
C ARG A 230 0.40 -33.89 -15.31
N ASP A 231 -0.23 -33.66 -16.46
CA ASP A 231 0.38 -33.83 -17.78
C ASP A 231 1.35 -32.69 -18.12
N PHE A 232 1.15 -31.50 -17.54
CA PHE A 232 2.00 -30.33 -17.75
C PHE A 232 3.27 -30.36 -16.89
N ILE A 233 3.16 -30.84 -15.65
CA ILE A 233 4.26 -30.82 -14.69
C ILE A 233 5.17 -32.03 -14.93
N ASP A 234 6.43 -31.76 -15.26
CA ASP A 234 7.48 -32.78 -15.20
C ASP A 234 7.94 -32.97 -13.75
N PHE A 235 7.50 -34.07 -13.13
CA PHE A 235 7.85 -34.43 -11.77
C PHE A 235 9.30 -34.93 -11.62
N LYS A 236 10.14 -34.89 -12.67
CA LYS A 236 11.55 -35.29 -12.65
C LYS A 236 11.79 -36.69 -12.05
N GLY A 237 10.85 -37.60 -12.29
CA GLY A 237 10.89 -38.98 -11.78
C GLY A 237 10.39 -39.17 -10.35
N ALA A 238 9.92 -38.12 -9.66
CA ALA A 238 9.28 -38.28 -8.35
C ALA A 238 7.87 -38.86 -8.49
N GLU A 239 7.54 -39.86 -7.68
CA GLU A 239 6.19 -40.41 -7.63
C GLU A 239 5.25 -39.47 -6.86
N VAL A 240 4.11 -39.17 -7.48
CA VAL A 240 3.01 -38.45 -6.82
C VAL A 240 2.30 -39.41 -5.88
N SER A 241 2.57 -39.29 -4.58
CA SER A 241 1.99 -40.14 -3.54
C SER A 241 0.55 -39.74 -3.21
N LYS A 242 0.22 -38.45 -3.28
CA LYS A 242 -1.11 -37.91 -2.98
C LYS A 242 -1.40 -36.65 -3.78
N VAL A 243 -2.68 -36.41 -4.07
CA VAL A 243 -3.14 -35.12 -4.59
C VAL A 243 -4.29 -34.61 -3.75
N ASN A 244 -4.17 -33.38 -3.26
CA ASN A 244 -5.23 -32.68 -2.55
C ASN A 244 -5.77 -31.52 -3.40
N ASN A 245 -7.03 -31.14 -3.16
CA ASN A 245 -7.56 -29.90 -3.70
C ASN A 245 -7.14 -28.76 -2.76
N GLY A 246 -6.46 -27.76 -3.30
CA GLY A 246 -6.16 -26.52 -2.59
C GLY A 246 -7.39 -25.59 -2.57
N ARG A 247 -7.22 -24.39 -2.02
CA ARG A 247 -8.23 -23.34 -2.15
C ARG A 247 -8.24 -22.80 -3.57
N ASP A 248 -9.38 -22.92 -4.25
CA ASP A 248 -9.60 -22.32 -5.57
C ASP A 248 -9.27 -20.82 -5.56
N ALA A 249 -8.75 -20.34 -6.68
CA ALA A 249 -8.53 -18.92 -6.91
C ALA A 249 -9.75 -18.35 -7.64
N ASP A 250 -10.51 -17.47 -6.98
CA ASP A 250 -11.71 -16.82 -7.55
C ASP A 250 -11.41 -15.41 -8.12
N GLY A 251 -10.15 -15.15 -8.46
CA GLY A 251 -9.71 -13.89 -9.06
C GLY A 251 -10.13 -13.71 -10.53
N ARG A 252 -9.52 -12.74 -11.23
CA ARG A 252 -9.83 -12.44 -12.64
C ARG A 252 -9.61 -13.62 -13.60
N ILE A 253 -8.74 -14.54 -13.21
CA ILE A 253 -8.52 -15.83 -13.85
C ILE A 253 -8.95 -16.90 -12.83
N PRO A 254 -10.24 -17.30 -12.83
CA PRO A 254 -10.69 -18.35 -11.94
C PRO A 254 -9.94 -19.64 -12.21
N ALA A 255 -9.37 -20.25 -11.18
CA ALA A 255 -8.54 -21.45 -11.30
C ALA A 255 -8.82 -22.46 -10.18
N TYR A 256 -8.75 -23.74 -10.54
CA TYR A 256 -8.65 -24.83 -9.58
C TYR A 256 -7.24 -24.90 -9.02
N SER A 257 -7.11 -25.16 -7.73
CA SER A 257 -5.82 -25.36 -7.06
C SER A 257 -5.62 -26.82 -6.69
N PHE A 258 -4.45 -27.37 -6.98
CA PHE A 258 -4.07 -28.75 -6.64
C PHE A 258 -2.71 -28.77 -5.96
N GLU A 259 -2.58 -29.63 -4.96
CA GLU A 259 -1.32 -29.88 -4.25
C GLU A 259 -0.91 -31.32 -4.53
N PHE A 260 0.20 -31.51 -5.23
CA PHE A 260 0.80 -32.80 -5.55
C PHE A 260 1.93 -33.09 -4.56
N GLN A 261 1.74 -34.09 -3.72
CA GLN A 261 2.80 -34.53 -2.81
C GLN A 261 3.73 -35.50 -3.54
N THR A 262 5.03 -35.20 -3.57
CA THR A 262 6.06 -35.99 -4.22
C THR A 262 6.96 -36.62 -3.16
N GLY A 263 6.80 -37.90 -2.88
CA GLY A 263 7.51 -38.60 -1.80
C GLY A 263 6.85 -38.53 -0.42
N ASP A 264 7.58 -38.96 0.61
CA ASP A 264 7.06 -39.19 1.97
C ASP A 264 7.19 -37.97 2.90
N ASN A 265 7.99 -36.97 2.51
CA ASN A 265 8.14 -35.75 3.29
C ASN A 265 6.93 -34.83 3.05
N THR A 266 6.38 -34.27 4.13
CA THR A 266 5.22 -33.38 4.08
C THR A 266 5.52 -32.00 3.48
N ARG A 267 6.80 -31.71 3.21
CA ARG A 267 7.24 -30.45 2.58
C ARG A 267 7.45 -30.55 1.07
N ASP A 268 7.46 -31.76 0.52
CA ASP A 268 7.69 -31.97 -0.91
C ASP A 268 6.33 -31.89 -1.64
N ILE A 269 5.79 -30.68 -1.73
CA ILE A 269 4.49 -30.38 -2.32
C ILE A 269 4.69 -29.46 -3.51
N ILE A 270 4.18 -29.87 -4.67
CA ILE A 270 4.05 -29.04 -5.85
C ILE A 270 2.63 -28.50 -5.90
N THR A 271 2.47 -27.18 -5.84
CA THR A 271 1.15 -26.54 -5.94
C THR A 271 0.92 -26.05 -7.34
N ALA A 272 -0.23 -26.36 -7.93
CA ALA A 272 -0.56 -26.04 -9.32
C ALA A 272 -1.93 -25.36 -9.43
N HIS A 273 -2.02 -24.29 -10.23
CA HIS A 273 -3.27 -23.56 -10.51
C HIS A 273 -3.68 -23.64 -11.98
N VAL A 274 -4.77 -24.34 -12.26
CA VAL A 274 -5.30 -24.56 -13.63
C VAL A 274 -6.58 -23.78 -13.84
N THR A 275 -6.70 -23.04 -14.94
CA THR A 275 -7.88 -22.21 -15.21
C THR A 275 -9.16 -23.04 -15.33
N LYS A 276 -10.25 -22.59 -14.68
CA LYS A 276 -11.58 -23.21 -14.79
C LYS A 276 -12.08 -23.18 -16.24
N LYS A 277 -11.69 -22.15 -17.00
CA LYS A 277 -11.99 -22.01 -18.43
C LYS A 277 -10.81 -22.47 -19.28
N GLY A 278 -11.02 -23.45 -20.15
CA GLY A 278 -9.99 -23.98 -21.05
C GLY A 278 -9.03 -25.00 -20.44
N GLY A 279 -8.86 -25.00 -19.12
CA GLY A 279 -7.96 -25.93 -18.43
C GLY A 279 -6.47 -25.62 -18.65
N HIS A 280 -6.10 -24.34 -18.74
CA HIS A 280 -4.73 -23.89 -18.99
C HIS A 280 -3.94 -23.84 -17.69
N MET A 281 -2.68 -24.26 -17.73
CA MET A 281 -1.76 -24.11 -16.59
C MET A 281 -1.40 -22.63 -16.42
N VAL A 282 -1.62 -22.07 -15.22
CA VAL A 282 -1.30 -20.67 -14.92
C VAL A 282 -0.01 -20.55 -14.13
N PHE A 283 0.15 -21.40 -13.12
CA PHE A 283 1.25 -21.35 -12.17
C PHE A 283 1.47 -22.72 -11.55
N TYR A 284 2.72 -23.10 -11.34
CA TYR A 284 3.08 -24.16 -10.42
C TYR A 284 4.34 -23.77 -9.63
N THR A 285 4.48 -24.28 -8.41
CA THR A 285 5.66 -24.10 -7.56
C THR A 285 6.03 -25.40 -6.87
#